data_AF-A0A7C4HJ19-F1
#
_entry.id   AF-A0A7C4HJ19-F1
#
_cell.length_a   1.000
_cell.length_b   1.000
_cell.length_c   1.000
_cell.angle_alpha   90.00
_cell.angle_beta   90.00
_cell.angle_gamma   90.00
#
_symmetry.space_group_name_H-M   'P 1'
#
loop_
_entity.id
_entity.type
_entity.pdbx_description
1 polymer ?
#
loop_
_entity_poly.entity_id
_entity_poly.type
_entity_poly.pdbx_seq_one_letter_code
_entity_poly.pdbx_strand_id
1 'polypeptide(L)'
;LLCGTGIGMSIVANRYPGVRAALVHDAYTARMAKSHNNANVLVIGARVTGPGVAEDMLDTWLNTRFEGGRHLERVNTIDCC
;
A
#
# COMPACT_ATOMS: atom_id res chain seq x y z
N LEU A 1 2.69 2.60 7.79
CA LEU A 1 2.99 4.00 8.16
C LEU A 1 1.70 4.74 8.45
N LEU A 2 1.73 5.68 9.41
CA LEU A 2 0.57 6.45 9.83
C LEU A 2 0.92 7.93 9.93
N CYS A 3 0.06 8.80 9.41
CA CYS A 3 0.02 10.23 9.77
C CYS A 3 -1.44 10.71 9.67
N GLY A 4 -1.72 12.01 9.85
CA GLY A 4 -3.08 12.52 9.86
C GLY A 4 -3.94 12.05 8.67
N THR A 5 -3.44 12.25 7.44
CA THR A 5 -4.14 11.85 6.20
C THR A 5 -3.49 10.65 5.49
N GLY A 6 -2.28 10.25 5.90
CA GLY A 6 -1.47 9.25 5.21
C GLY A 6 -0.73 9.78 3.97
N ILE A 7 -1.14 10.92 3.40
CA ILE A 7 -0.59 11.49 2.15
C ILE A 7 0.91 11.80 2.28
N GLY A 8 1.32 12.51 3.33
CA GLY A 8 2.73 12.87 3.51
C GLY A 8 3.63 11.64 3.67
N MET A 9 3.15 10.61 4.37
CA MET A 9 3.90 9.38 4.58
C MET A 9 4.05 8.59 3.28
N SER A 10 3.01 8.51 2.44
CA SER A 10 3.13 7.82 1.16
C SER A 10 4.05 8.56 0.20
N ILE A 11 4.00 9.90 0.16
CA ILE A 11 4.91 10.70 -0.69
C ILE A 11 6.36 10.51 -0.27
N VAL A 12 6.68 10.61 1.03
CA VAL A 12 8.06 10.49 1.52
C VAL A 12 8.59 9.07 1.37
N ALA A 13 7.79 8.04 1.69
CA ALA A 13 8.23 6.65 1.61
C ALA A 13 8.56 6.24 0.17
N ASN A 14 7.78 6.68 -0.82
CA ASN A 14 8.00 6.34 -2.24
C ASN A 14 9.21 7.05 -2.87
N ARG A 15 9.99 7.84 -2.12
CA ARG A 15 11.25 8.43 -2.61
C ARG A 15 12.42 7.44 -2.58
N TYR A 16 12.26 6.33 -1.87
CA TYR A 16 13.32 5.35 -1.69
C TYR A 16 13.18 4.21 -2.71
N PRO A 17 14.24 3.85 -3.44
CA PRO A 17 14.21 2.76 -4.41
C PRO A 17 13.71 1.46 -3.78
N GLY A 18 12.84 0.75 -4.51
CA GLY A 18 12.21 -0.49 -4.06
C GLY A 18 11.11 -0.31 -3.01
N VAL A 19 10.80 0.91 -2.56
CA VAL A 19 9.63 1.16 -1.71
C VAL A 19 8.39 1.38 -2.57
N ARG A 20 7.35 0.62 -2.25
CA ARG A 20 6.01 0.71 -2.85
C ARG A 20 5.00 0.91 -1.74
N ALA A 21 4.93 2.15 -1.28
CA ALA A 21 4.04 2.60 -0.23
C ALA A 21 2.67 2.98 -0.80
N ALA A 22 1.64 2.25 -0.37
CA ALA A 22 0.28 2.45 -0.82
C ALA A 22 -0.56 3.11 0.29
N LEU A 23 -1.08 4.32 0.01
CA LEU A 23 -2.15 4.91 0.80
C LEU A 23 -3.47 4.24 0.42
N VAL A 24 -4.13 3.64 1.41
CA VAL A 24 -5.37 2.88 1.23
C VAL A 24 -6.49 3.45 2.08
N HIS A 25 -7.73 3.16 1.68
CA HIS A 25 -8.93 3.72 2.33
C HIS A 25 -9.95 2.66 2.73
N ASP A 26 -9.81 1.42 2.24
CA ASP A 26 -10.66 0.28 2.55
C ASP A 26 -9.93 -1.06 2.29
N ALA A 27 -10.55 -2.17 2.68
CA ALA A 27 -9.99 -3.51 2.50
C ALA A 27 -9.77 -3.86 1.01
N TYR A 28 -10.59 -3.33 0.10
CA TYR A 28 -10.43 -3.57 -1.33
C TYR A 28 -9.13 -2.93 -1.86
N THR A 29 -8.91 -1.66 -1.58
CA THR A 29 -7.69 -0.93 -1.96
C THR A 29 -6.46 -1.51 -1.27
N ALA A 30 -6.58 -2.01 -0.02
CA ALA A 30 -5.52 -2.77 0.65
C ALA A 30 -5.16 -4.08 -0.08
N ARG A 31 -6.16 -4.85 -0.51
CA ARG A 31 -5.95 -6.05 -1.34
C ARG A 31 -5.28 -5.71 -2.66
N MET A 32 -5.82 -4.74 -3.40
CA MET A 32 -5.28 -4.34 -4.72
C MET A 32 -3.87 -3.77 -4.62
N ALA A 33 -3.56 -3.03 -3.55
CA ALA A 33 -2.21 -2.57 -3.27
C ALA A 33 -1.22 -3.74 -3.21
N LYS A 34 -1.58 -4.83 -2.53
CA LYS A 34 -0.73 -6.02 -2.43
C LYS A 34 -0.74 -6.87 -3.69
N SER A 35 -1.92 -7.19 -4.23
CA SER A 35 -2.09 -8.13 -5.34
C SER A 35 -1.56 -7.59 -6.66
N HIS A 36 -1.75 -6.31 -6.94
CA HIS A 36 -1.36 -5.70 -8.22
C HIS A 36 -0.06 -4.90 -8.16
N ASN A 37 0.27 -4.28 -7.03
CA ASN A 37 1.43 -3.38 -6.95
C ASN A 37 2.56 -3.97 -6.12
N ASN A 38 2.39 -5.19 -5.60
CA ASN A 38 3.29 -5.80 -4.64
C ASN A 38 3.72 -4.81 -3.54
N ALA A 39 2.76 -4.01 -3.05
CA ALA A 39 3.03 -2.97 -2.08
C ALA A 39 3.69 -3.61 -0.84
N ASN A 40 4.85 -3.08 -0.46
CA ASN A 40 5.62 -3.55 0.69
C ASN A 40 5.49 -2.61 1.91
N VAL A 41 4.82 -1.46 1.74
CA VAL A 41 4.46 -0.55 2.82
C VAL A 41 2.98 -0.19 2.72
N LEU A 42 2.22 -0.49 3.77
CA LEU A 42 0.84 -0.03 3.92
C LEU A 42 0.82 1.36 4.59
N VAL A 43 0.07 2.31 4.05
CA VAL A 43 -0.09 3.66 4.60
C VAL A 43 -1.56 3.94 4.88
N ILE A 44 -1.86 4.39 6.10
CA ILE A 44 -3.23 4.67 6.55
C ILE A 44 -3.29 6.09 7.15
N GLY A 45 -4.40 6.78 6.95
CA GLY A 45 -4.67 8.11 7.50
C GLY A 45 -5.36 8.05 8.86
N ALA A 46 -4.62 8.33 9.94
CA ALA A 46 -5.10 8.16 11.32
C ALA A 46 -6.28 9.08 11.71
N ARG A 47 -6.48 10.22 11.03
CA ARG A 47 -7.62 11.14 11.29
C ARG A 47 -8.83 10.87 10.39
N VAL A 48 -8.69 10.02 9.37
CA VAL A 48 -9.72 9.78 8.34
C VAL A 48 -10.19 8.33 8.28
N THR A 49 -9.58 7.46 9.08
CA THR A 49 -9.87 6.03 9.12
C THR A 49 -10.14 5.61 10.56
N GLY A 50 -11.28 4.95 10.80
CA GLY A 50 -11.59 4.36 12.11
C GLY A 50 -10.77 3.09 12.38
N PRO A 51 -10.52 2.72 13.66
CA PRO A 51 -9.63 1.63 14.03
C PRO A 51 -10.05 0.27 13.44
N GLY A 52 -11.33 -0.09 13.48
CA GLY A 52 -11.79 -1.37 12.88
C GLY A 52 -11.56 -1.44 11.37
N VAL A 53 -11.76 -0.35 10.65
CA VAL A 53 -11.44 -0.28 9.20
C VAL A 53 -9.94 -0.38 8.97
N ALA A 54 -9.12 0.22 9.84
CA ALA A 54 -7.68 0.11 9.77
C ALA A 54 -7.17 -1.32 10.01
N GLU A 55 -7.77 -2.03 10.97
CA GLU A 55 -7.51 -3.45 11.24
C GLU A 55 -7.88 -4.32 10.04
N ASP A 56 -9.09 -4.16 9.48
CA ASP A 56 -9.54 -4.89 8.28
C ASP A 56 -8.61 -4.68 7.08
N MET A 57 -8.14 -3.45 6.87
CA MET A 57 -7.17 -3.12 5.83
C MET A 57 -5.82 -3.80 6.06
N LEU A 58 -5.33 -3.74 7.31
CA LEU A 58 -4.06 -4.35 7.69
C LEU A 58 -4.10 -5.86 7.48
N ASP A 59 -5.13 -6.52 7.99
CA ASP A 59 -5.33 -7.96 7.87
C ASP A 59 -5.48 -8.38 6.40
N THR A 60 -6.27 -7.63 5.63
CA THR A 60 -6.42 -7.91 4.19
C THR A 60 -5.09 -7.79 3.46
N TRP A 61 -4.29 -6.74 3.73
CA TRP A 61 -3.00 -6.54 3.09
C TRP A 61 -1.98 -7.61 3.48
N LEU A 62 -1.93 -8.01 4.75
CA LEU A 62 -1.02 -9.06 5.26
C LEU A 62 -1.32 -10.43 4.66
N ASN A 63 -2.60 -10.75 4.47
CA ASN A 63 -3.04 -12.06 3.97
C ASN A 63 -3.12 -12.14 2.43
N THR A 64 -3.03 -11.02 1.72
CA THR A 64 -3.06 -10.99 0.26
C THR A 64 -1.69 -11.34 -0.32
N ARG A 65 -1.67 -12.17 -1.36
CA ARG A 65 -0.45 -12.47 -2.13
C ARG A 65 -0.36 -11.62 -3.38
N PHE A 66 0.86 -11.29 -3.79
CA PHE A 66 1.10 -10.65 -5.08
C PHE A 66 0.76 -11.61 -6.21
N GLU A 67 0.02 -11.15 -7.22
CA GLU A 67 -0.44 -11.98 -8.33
C GLU A 67 0.62 -12.16 -9.43
N GLY A 68 1.60 -11.25 -9.52
CA GLY A 68 2.58 -11.30 -10.60
C GLY A 68 1.94 -11.14 -11.98
N GLY A 69 2.36 -11.96 -12.93
CA GLY A 69 1.87 -11.92 -14.31
C GLY A 69 2.01 -10.53 -14.93
N ARG A 70 0.94 -10.00 -15.52
CA ARG A 70 0.90 -8.66 -16.15
C ARG A 70 1.27 -7.50 -15.21
N HIS A 71 1.21 -7.72 -13.90
CA HIS A 71 1.51 -6.71 -12.89
C HIS A 71 3.01 -6.56 -12.64
N LEU A 72 3.79 -7.60 -12.92
CA LEU A 72 5.23 -7.61 -12.68
C LEU A 72 5.97 -6.57 -13.51
N GLU A 73 5.56 -6.35 -14.77
CA GLU A 73 6.14 -5.32 -15.63
C GLU A 73 6.03 -3.92 -15.01
N ARG A 74 4.88 -3.58 -14.43
CA ARG A 74 4.67 -2.28 -13.77
C ARG A 74 5.52 -2.14 -12.52
N VAL A 75 5.62 -3.19 -11.71
CA VAL A 75 6.46 -3.21 -10.52
C VAL A 75 7.93 -3.01 -10.89
N ASN A 76 8.41 -3.72 -11.91
CA ASN A 76 9.77 -3.58 -12.39
C ASN A 76 10.06 -2.17 -12.94
N THR A 77 9.12 -1.55 -13.66
CA THR A 77 9.27 -0.17 -14.12
C THR A 77 9.39 0.83 -12.97
N ILE A 78 8.68 0.61 -11.86
CA ILE A 78 8.77 1.45 -10.66
C ILE A 78 10.13 1.25 -9.97
N ASP A 79 10.61 0.01 -9.87
CA ASP A 79 11.83 -0.35 -9.14
C ASP A 79 13.13 -0.12 -9.95
N CYS A 80 13.07 0.00 -11.28
CA CYS A 80 14.24 0.19 -12.14
C CYS A 80 14.82 1.62 -12.15
N CYS A 81 14.18 2.57 -11.45
CA CYS A 81 14.63 3.95 -11.32
C CYS A 81 15.12 4.23 -9.90
#